data_AF-A0A7S2N315-F1
#
_entry.id   AF-A0A7S2N315-F1
#
_cell.length_a   1.000
_cell.length_b   1.000
_cell.length_c   1.000
_cell.angle_alpha   90.00
_cell.angle_beta   90.00
_cell.angle_gamma   90.00
#
_symmetry.space_group_name_H-M   'P 1'
#
loop_
_entity.id
_entity.type
_entity.pdbx_description
1 polymer ?
#
loop_
_entity_poly.entity_id
_entity_poly.type
_entity_poly.pdbx_seq_one_letter_code
_entity_poly.pdbx_strand_id
1 'polypeptide(L)'
;AYLRQKRHKNNNSNKETTTVINPATIALKLQILWIYIDAGYGKYADPLQGWTFHADPLPALDTYVRHTIGARYLYSLLGPFGLRLMTPTVVYAELGCPIVALLGSFLGWYKGVFGAVVLVCTMHVGIAITIRNTVLLSLVACVAWVG
;
A
#
# COMPACT_ATOMS: atom_id res chain seq x y z
N ALA A 1 -52.65 -40.71 11.65
CA ALA A 1 -51.42 -40.67 10.83
C ALA A 1 -50.66 -39.36 11.07
N TYR A 2 -50.18 -39.12 12.31
CA TYR A 2 -49.70 -37.80 12.77
C TYR A 2 -48.30 -37.86 13.42
N LEU A 3 -47.46 -38.82 13.03
CA LEU A 3 -46.17 -39.09 13.71
C LEU A 3 -45.08 -39.63 12.74
N ARG A 4 -44.75 -38.94 11.64
CA ARG A 4 -43.60 -39.40 10.82
C ARG A 4 -42.84 -38.41 9.93
N GLN A 5 -42.75 -37.13 10.27
CA GLN A 5 -41.82 -36.20 9.56
C GLN A 5 -41.06 -35.23 10.48
N LYS A 6 -40.83 -35.61 11.75
CA LYS A 6 -40.01 -34.83 12.70
C LYS A 6 -38.62 -35.41 12.91
N ARG A 7 -37.93 -35.81 11.82
CA ARG A 7 -36.60 -36.42 11.90
C ARG A 7 -35.73 -36.21 10.66
N HIS A 8 -35.41 -34.96 10.34
CA HIS A 8 -34.14 -34.64 9.67
C HIS A 8 -33.51 -33.43 10.36
N LYS A 9 -32.94 -33.72 11.53
CA LYS A 9 -31.97 -32.89 12.23
C LYS A 9 -30.61 -33.14 11.56
N ASN A 10 -30.12 -32.16 10.82
CA ASN A 10 -28.71 -32.01 10.40
C ASN A 10 -28.53 -30.49 10.27
N ASN A 11 -28.23 -29.73 11.33
CA ASN A 11 -26.92 -29.66 11.99
C ASN A 11 -25.77 -29.85 11.00
N ASN A 12 -25.43 -28.80 10.25
CA ASN A 12 -24.02 -28.61 9.88
C ASN A 12 -23.67 -27.14 9.72
N SER A 13 -23.08 -26.63 10.80
CA SER A 13 -22.27 -25.43 10.96
C SER A 13 -22.64 -24.22 10.09
N ASN A 14 -23.28 -23.25 10.74
CA ASN A 14 -22.83 -21.87 10.60
C ASN A 14 -21.31 -21.88 10.84
N LYS A 15 -20.52 -21.91 9.76
CA LYS A 15 -19.20 -21.31 9.79
C LYS A 15 -19.46 -19.81 9.93
N GLU A 16 -19.81 -19.38 11.14
CA GLU A 16 -19.33 -18.11 11.61
C GLU A 16 -17.80 -18.25 11.56
N THR A 17 -17.22 -17.94 10.40
CA THR A 17 -15.91 -17.31 10.38
C THR A 17 -16.09 -16.05 11.21
N THR A 18 -16.00 -16.21 12.53
CA THR A 18 -15.51 -15.16 13.39
C THR A 18 -14.14 -14.86 12.79
N THR A 19 -14.11 -13.92 11.84
CA THR A 19 -12.91 -13.16 11.53
C THR A 19 -12.55 -12.56 12.87
N VAL A 20 -11.74 -13.29 13.64
CA VAL A 20 -11.11 -12.77 14.84
C VAL A 20 -10.26 -11.65 14.29
N ILE A 21 -10.81 -10.44 14.35
CA ILE A 21 -10.10 -9.24 13.95
C ILE A 21 -8.97 -9.14 14.96
N ASN A 22 -7.81 -9.67 14.58
CA ASN A 22 -6.68 -9.76 15.48
C ASN A 22 -6.24 -8.32 15.77
N PRO A 23 -6.31 -7.83 17.01
CA PRO A 23 -5.92 -6.46 17.32
C PRO A 23 -4.49 -6.15 16.87
N ALA A 24 -3.60 -7.15 16.83
CA ALA A 24 -2.27 -7.02 16.26
C ALA A 24 -2.30 -6.68 14.76
N THR A 25 -3.20 -7.27 13.96
CA THR A 25 -3.34 -6.94 12.53
C THR A 25 -3.88 -5.53 12.31
N ILE A 26 -4.83 -5.07 13.13
CA ILE A 26 -5.29 -3.67 13.08
C ILE A 26 -4.15 -2.72 13.46
N ALA A 27 -3.46 -2.98 14.56
CA ALA A 27 -2.34 -2.16 15.01
C ALA A 27 -1.24 -2.08 13.96
N LEU A 28 -0.95 -3.19 13.28
CA LEU A 28 0.07 -3.25 12.23
C LEU A 28 -0.37 -2.49 10.97
N LYS A 29 -1.64 -2.60 10.55
CA LYS A 29 -2.22 -1.77 9.47
C LYS A 29 -2.15 -0.27 9.81
N LEU A 30 -2.51 0.10 11.04
CA LEU A 30 -2.42 1.48 11.52
C LEU A 30 -0.98 1.98 11.60
N GLN A 31 -0.04 1.13 12.02
CA GLN A 31 1.39 1.48 12.06
C GLN A 31 1.92 1.75 10.65
N ILE A 32 1.58 0.91 9.67
CA ILE A 32 2.00 1.14 8.28
C ILE A 32 1.34 2.42 7.75
N LEU A 33 0.05 2.62 8.01
CA LEU A 33 -0.64 3.85 7.65
C LEU A 33 0.06 5.09 8.22
N TRP A 34 0.43 5.04 9.50
CA TRP A 34 1.17 6.13 10.15
C TRP A 34 2.50 6.40 9.44
N ILE A 35 3.28 5.35 9.15
CA ILE A 35 4.57 5.47 8.45
C ILE A 35 4.38 6.12 7.07
N TYR A 36 3.31 5.77 6.35
CA TYR A 36 3.01 6.35 5.05
C TYR A 36 2.67 7.83 5.13
N ILE A 37 1.84 8.23 6.10
CA ILE A 37 1.48 9.63 6.31
C ILE A 37 2.70 10.44 6.74
N ASP A 38 3.50 9.92 7.67
CA ASP A 38 4.71 10.56 8.16
C ASP A 38 5.75 10.75 7.04
N ALA A 39 6.02 9.68 6.26
CA ALA A 39 6.92 9.75 5.12
C ALA A 39 6.40 10.67 4.02
N GLY A 40 5.12 10.57 3.66
CA GLY A 40 4.51 11.41 2.64
C GLY A 40 4.49 12.89 3.03
N TYR A 41 4.21 13.19 4.30
CA TYR A 41 4.24 14.55 4.82
C TYR A 41 5.67 15.12 4.84
N GLY A 42 6.65 14.32 5.26
CA GLY A 42 8.07 14.72 5.21
C GLY A 42 8.54 15.07 3.80
N LYS A 43 8.08 14.33 2.79
CA LYS A 43 8.36 14.62 1.37
C LYS A 43 7.63 15.86 0.87
N TYR A 44 6.38 16.04 1.28
CA TYR A 44 5.56 17.20 0.92
C TYR A 44 6.10 18.51 1.53
N ALA A 45 6.55 18.45 2.78
CA ALA A 45 7.11 19.57 3.53
C ALA A 45 8.60 19.81 3.26
N ASP A 46 9.19 19.12 2.26
CA ASP A 46 10.60 19.26 1.93
C ASP A 46 10.96 20.72 1.56
N PRO A 47 11.79 21.42 2.37
CA PRO A 47 12.15 22.81 2.10
C PRO A 47 12.97 22.96 0.83
N LEU A 48 13.63 21.89 0.37
CA LEU A 48 14.42 21.87 -0.87
C LEU A 48 13.58 21.55 -2.11
N GLN A 49 12.29 21.24 -1.93
CA GLN A 49 11.35 20.94 -3.02
C GLN A 49 11.83 19.81 -3.95
N GLY A 50 12.65 18.89 -3.44
CA GLY A 50 13.24 17.77 -4.20
C GLY A 50 12.21 16.74 -4.65
N TRP A 51 11.01 16.79 -4.07
CA TRP A 51 9.87 15.94 -4.40
C TRP A 51 8.86 16.59 -5.36
N THR A 52 9.21 17.73 -5.95
CA THR A 52 8.38 18.41 -6.96
C THR A 52 8.79 18.05 -8.38
N PHE A 53 7.92 18.36 -9.35
CA PHE A 53 8.21 18.17 -10.77
C PHE A 53 9.39 19.03 -11.27
N HIS A 54 9.58 20.21 -10.66
CA HIS A 54 10.60 21.19 -11.02
C HIS A 54 11.84 21.12 -10.11
N ALA A 55 12.05 20.00 -9.43
CA ALA A 55 13.22 19.79 -8.60
C ALA A 55 14.51 19.84 -9.44
N ASP A 56 15.42 20.75 -9.06
CA ASP A 56 16.73 20.94 -9.70
C ASP A 56 17.86 20.80 -8.65
N PRO A 57 19.04 20.27 -9.02
CA PRO A 57 19.41 19.82 -10.37
C PRO A 57 18.80 18.47 -10.77
N LEU A 58 18.36 17.66 -9.81
CA LEU A 58 17.80 16.33 -10.05
C LEU A 58 16.65 16.07 -9.05
N PRO A 59 15.54 15.44 -9.50
CA PRO A 59 14.46 15.06 -8.60
C PRO A 59 14.87 13.91 -7.68
N ALA A 60 14.29 13.86 -6.47
CA ALA A 60 14.66 12.90 -5.43
C ALA A 60 14.56 11.43 -5.91
N LEU A 61 13.55 11.12 -6.73
CA LEU A 61 13.37 9.78 -7.27
C LEU A 61 14.51 9.38 -8.22
N ASP A 62 15.07 10.32 -8.97
CA ASP A 62 16.20 10.06 -9.87
C ASP A 62 17.45 9.64 -9.10
N THR A 63 17.69 10.22 -7.92
CA THR A 63 18.77 9.78 -7.02
C THR A 63 18.59 8.32 -6.62
N TYR A 64 17.39 7.91 -6.22
CA TYR A 64 17.13 6.53 -5.80
C TYR A 64 17.33 5.52 -6.94
N VAL A 65 16.99 5.89 -8.17
CA VAL A 65 17.02 4.93 -9.29
C VAL A 65 18.39 4.69 -9.91
N ARG A 66 19.45 5.31 -9.38
CA ARG A 66 20.82 5.14 -9.89
C ARG A 66 21.60 4.00 -9.24
N HIS A 67 21.12 3.47 -8.12
CA HIS A 67 21.92 2.62 -7.22
C HIS A 67 21.67 1.11 -7.33
N THR A 68 20.65 0.68 -8.07
CA THR A 68 20.32 -0.75 -8.25
C THR A 68 20.02 -1.08 -9.71
N ILE A 69 20.22 -2.34 -10.09
CA ILE A 69 19.99 -2.82 -11.46
C ILE A 69 18.53 -2.63 -11.86
N GLY A 70 17.59 -2.99 -10.98
CA GLY A 70 16.16 -2.81 -11.23
C GLY A 70 15.78 -1.34 -11.48
N ALA A 71 16.44 -0.43 -10.77
CA ALA A 71 16.17 0.98 -10.95
C ALA A 71 16.81 1.58 -12.22
N ARG A 72 17.92 1.01 -12.71
CA ARG A 72 18.47 1.32 -14.04
C ARG A 72 17.52 0.90 -15.16
N TYR A 73 16.85 -0.25 -15.02
CA TYR A 73 15.81 -0.65 -15.97
C TYR A 73 14.60 0.30 -15.92
N LEU A 74 14.16 0.68 -14.72
CA LEU A 74 13.11 1.68 -14.56
C LEU A 74 13.48 3.02 -15.21
N TYR A 75 14.72 3.47 -15.02
CA TYR A 75 15.27 4.65 -15.68
C TYR A 75 15.27 4.50 -17.21
N SER A 76 15.66 3.34 -17.76
CA SER A 76 15.63 3.11 -19.21
C SER A 76 14.22 3.09 -19.81
N LEU A 77 13.21 2.70 -19.02
CA LEU A 77 11.83 2.61 -19.48
C LEU A 77 11.09 3.95 -19.38
N LEU A 78 11.23 4.67 -18.26
CA LEU A 78 10.54 5.93 -18.02
C LEU A 78 11.32 7.17 -18.52
N GLY A 79 12.64 7.07 -18.57
CA GLY A 79 13.52 8.21 -18.84
C GLY A 79 13.47 9.32 -17.78
N PRO A 80 14.21 10.42 -18.00
CA PRO A 80 14.28 11.55 -17.07
C PRO A 80 12.92 12.23 -16.82
N PHE A 81 12.10 12.35 -17.87
CA PHE A 81 10.79 12.99 -17.77
C PHE A 81 9.79 12.15 -16.96
N GLY A 82 9.74 10.83 -17.20
CA GLY A 82 8.86 9.95 -16.44
C GLY A 82 9.22 9.91 -14.95
N LEU A 83 10.51 9.96 -14.62
CA LEU A 83 10.97 10.06 -13.23
C LEU A 83 10.61 11.39 -12.58
N ARG A 84 10.70 12.51 -13.30
CA ARG A 84 10.22 13.81 -12.84
C ARG A 84 8.72 13.80 -12.56
N LEU A 85 7.91 13.12 -13.37
CA LEU A 85 6.47 12.97 -13.14
C LEU A 85 6.14 12.05 -11.95
N MET A 86 6.89 10.95 -11.81
CA MET A 86 6.70 10.00 -10.72
C MET A 86 7.10 10.56 -9.35
N THR A 87 8.01 11.52 -9.33
CA THR A 87 8.50 12.14 -8.09
C THR A 87 7.37 12.74 -7.23
N PRO A 88 6.54 13.67 -7.72
CA PRO A 88 5.38 14.16 -6.97
C PRO A 88 4.26 13.12 -6.87
N THR A 89 4.13 12.21 -7.86
CA THR A 89 3.08 11.19 -7.86
C THR A 89 3.23 10.24 -6.68
N VAL A 90 4.46 9.82 -6.35
CA VAL A 90 4.73 8.98 -5.18
C VAL A 90 4.31 9.67 -3.88
N VAL A 91 4.55 10.98 -3.75
CA VAL A 91 4.11 11.74 -2.55
C VAL A 91 2.60 11.74 -2.43
N TYR A 92 1.89 12.02 -3.52
CA TYR A 92 0.41 12.00 -3.51
C TYR A 92 -0.15 10.60 -3.30
N ALA A 93 0.50 9.56 -3.83
CA ALA A 93 0.12 8.19 -3.58
C ALA A 93 0.32 7.80 -2.10
N GLU A 94 1.45 8.19 -1.51
CA GLU A 94 1.77 7.91 -0.11
C GLU A 94 0.84 8.63 0.87
N LEU A 95 0.41 9.86 0.56
CA LEU A 95 -0.56 10.60 1.38
C LEU A 95 -2.00 10.15 1.10
N GLY A 96 -2.34 9.91 -0.16
CA GLY A 96 -3.70 9.64 -0.60
C GLY A 96 -4.18 8.22 -0.34
N CYS A 97 -3.34 7.21 -0.60
CA CYS A 97 -3.74 5.80 -0.45
C CYS A 97 -4.14 5.43 0.98
N PRO A 98 -3.43 5.84 2.04
CA PRO A 98 -3.83 5.55 3.41
C PRO A 98 -5.16 6.22 3.78
N ILE A 99 -5.39 7.45 3.33
CA ILE A 99 -6.66 8.18 3.56
C ILE A 99 -7.82 7.46 2.84
N VAL A 100 -7.63 7.08 1.58
CA VAL A 100 -8.64 6.34 0.80
C VAL A 100 -8.90 4.97 1.41
N ALA A 101 -7.87 4.28 1.91
CA ALA A 101 -8.04 3.00 2.58
C ALA A 101 -8.81 3.13 3.90
N LEU A 102 -8.54 4.16 4.71
CA LEU A 102 -9.29 4.44 5.95
C LEU A 102 -10.73 4.84 5.65
N LEU A 103 -10.94 5.89 4.86
CA LEU A 103 -12.28 6.39 4.53
C LEU A 103 -13.10 5.33 3.80
N GLY A 104 -12.47 4.60 2.87
CA GLY A 104 -13.10 3.48 2.20
C GLY A 104 -13.50 2.36 3.16
N SER A 105 -12.69 2.08 4.19
CA SER A 105 -13.04 1.11 5.23
C SER A 105 -14.18 1.60 6.12
N PHE A 106 -14.18 2.89 6.50
CA PHE A 106 -15.26 3.50 7.30
C PHE A 106 -16.59 3.57 6.55
N LEU A 107 -16.55 3.87 5.25
CA LEU A 107 -17.73 4.01 4.39
C LEU A 107 -18.17 2.69 3.73
N GLY A 108 -17.43 1.59 3.94
CA GLY A 108 -17.71 0.29 3.32
C GLY A 108 -17.44 0.22 1.81
N TRP A 109 -16.62 1.14 1.27
CA TRP A 109 -16.30 1.20 -0.15
C TRP A 109 -15.19 0.20 -0.55
N TYR A 110 -15.58 -1.06 -0.72
CA TYR A 110 -14.67 -2.17 -1.04
C TYR A 110 -13.76 -1.93 -2.26
N LYS A 111 -14.28 -1.30 -3.33
CA LYS A 111 -13.49 -1.01 -4.55
C LYS A 111 -12.37 -0.01 -4.27
N GLY A 112 -12.65 1.03 -3.49
CA GLY A 112 -11.67 2.05 -3.12
C GLY A 112 -10.57 1.49 -2.24
N VAL A 113 -10.94 0.68 -1.24
CA VAL A 113 -9.96 -0.01 -0.38
C VAL A 113 -9.09 -0.97 -1.18
N PHE A 114 -9.69 -1.79 -2.04
CA PHE A 114 -8.93 -2.72 -2.88
C PHE A 114 -7.96 -1.99 -3.82
N GLY A 115 -8.41 -0.90 -4.45
CA GLY A 115 -7.56 -0.05 -5.29
C GLY A 115 -6.37 0.54 -4.52
N ALA A 116 -6.62 1.06 -3.31
CA ALA A 116 -5.57 1.58 -2.44
C ALA A 116 -4.55 0.51 -2.02
N VAL A 117 -5.02 -0.69 -1.66
CA VAL A 117 -4.15 -1.83 -1.30
C VAL A 117 -3.29 -2.26 -2.49
N VAL A 118 -3.88 -2.39 -3.68
CA VAL A 118 -3.12 -2.73 -4.90
C VAL A 118 -2.06 -1.67 -5.17
N LEU A 119 -2.40 -0.39 -5.07
CA LEU A 119 -1.45 0.70 -5.33
C LEU A 119 -0.28 0.66 -4.33
N VAL A 120 -0.57 0.53 -3.03
CA VAL A 120 0.43 0.35 -1.97
C VAL A 120 1.34 -0.84 -2.24
N CYS A 121 0.76 -1.99 -2.60
CA CYS A 121 1.52 -3.19 -2.95
C CYS A 121 2.42 -2.97 -4.17
N THR A 122 1.92 -2.34 -5.24
CA THR A 122 2.74 -2.05 -6.43
C THR A 122 3.91 -1.09 -6.12
N MET A 123 3.69 -0.12 -5.25
CA MET A 123 4.74 0.80 -4.81
C MET A 123 5.83 0.06 -4.00
N HIS A 124 5.42 -0.84 -3.11
CA HIS A 124 6.33 -1.70 -2.37
C HIS A 124 7.13 -2.66 -3.26
N VAL A 125 6.53 -3.20 -4.31
CA VAL A 125 7.25 -3.97 -5.33
C VAL A 125 8.31 -3.10 -6.00
N GLY A 126 7.97 -1.86 -6.36
CA GLY A 126 8.92 -0.88 -6.89
C GLY A 126 10.08 -0.60 -5.93
N ILE A 127 9.80 -0.36 -4.66
CA ILE A 127 10.81 -0.10 -3.62
C ILE A 127 11.71 -1.32 -3.41
N ALA A 128 11.15 -2.53 -3.38
CA ALA A 128 11.89 -3.77 -3.20
C ALA A 128 12.88 -4.03 -4.36
N ILE A 129 12.53 -3.62 -5.57
CA ILE A 129 13.36 -3.76 -6.77
C ILE A 129 14.42 -2.66 -6.85
N THR A 130 14.10 -1.45 -6.37
CA THR A 130 14.92 -0.26 -6.57
C THR A 130 15.85 0.07 -5.40
N ILE A 131 15.57 -0.42 -4.18
CA ILE A 131 16.37 -0.16 -2.97
C ILE A 131 16.87 -1.48 -2.38
N ARG A 132 18.15 -1.53 -1.99
CA ARG A 132 18.72 -2.73 -1.34
C ARG A 132 18.17 -2.89 0.08
N ASN A 133 17.96 -4.15 0.49
CA ASN A 133 17.55 -4.52 1.85
C ASN A 133 16.15 -4.04 2.29
N THR A 134 15.27 -3.67 1.36
CA THR A 134 13.88 -3.27 1.64
C THR A 134 12.85 -4.35 1.29
N VAL A 135 13.30 -5.50 0.79
CA VAL A 135 12.43 -6.61 0.33
C VAL A 135 11.58 -7.16 1.48
N LEU A 136 12.21 -7.49 2.62
CA LEU A 136 11.48 -8.04 3.78
C LEU A 136 10.48 -7.03 4.34
N LEU A 137 10.88 -5.78 4.48
CA LEU A 137 10.00 -4.71 4.95
C LEU A 137 8.81 -4.49 4.02
N SER A 138 9.04 -4.54 2.70
CA SER A 138 8.00 -4.41 1.68
C SER A 138 7.03 -5.60 1.68
N LEU A 139 7.53 -6.82 1.87
CA LEU A 139 6.69 -8.01 2.00
C LEU A 139 5.80 -7.95 3.24
N VAL A 140 6.36 -7.58 4.40
CA VAL A 140 5.58 -7.40 5.63
C VAL A 140 4.49 -6.36 5.44
N ALA A 141 4.82 -5.24 4.79
CA ALA A 141 3.83 -4.20 4.51
C ALA A 141 2.72 -4.70 3.57
N CYS A 142 3.03 -5.44 2.50
CA CYS A 142 2.00 -6.00 1.62
C CYS A 142 1.11 -7.02 2.35
N VAL A 143 1.70 -7.93 3.12
CA VAL A 143 0.94 -8.95 3.88
C VAL A 143 0.00 -8.30 4.88
N ALA A 144 0.46 -7.23 5.53
CA ALA A 144 -0.35 -6.47 6.46
C ALA A 144 -1.60 -5.85 5.84
N TRP A 145 -1.52 -5.38 4.60
CA TRP A 145 -2.64 -4.74 3.91
C TRP A 145 -3.59 -5.75 3.28
N VAL A 146 -3.09 -6.91 2.85
CA VAL A 146 -3.87 -7.99 2.22
C VAL A 146 -4.55 -8.91 3.25
N GLY A 147 -3.90 -9.18 4.39
CA GLY A 147 -4.42 -10.06 5.45
C GLY A 147 -5.48 -9.40 6.31
#